data_AF-A0A133V4R6-F1
#
_entry.id   AF-A0A133V4R6-F1
#
_cell.length_a   1.000
_cell.length_b   1.000
_cell.length_c   1.000
_cell.angle_alpha   90.00
_cell.angle_beta   90.00
_cell.angle_gamma   90.00
#
_symmetry.space_group_name_H-M   'P 1'
#
loop_
_entity.id
_entity.type
_entity.pdbx_description
1 polymer ?
#
loop_
_entity_poly.entity_id
_entity_poly.type
_entity_poly.pdbx_seq_one_letter_code
_entity_poly.pdbx_strand_id
1 'polypeptide(L)'
;SGPSSASGRLVLTPEPEDLPLGICTSSGTFGHSLSFGKADAVAVVSEESSIADAAATAVGNEVEGEDVESSVKRGLDRADDLPEIEGCLIVRDDFVGVVGSLPEMSTLPEGREVLPRELL
;
A
#
# COMPACT_ATOMS: atom_id res chain seq x y z
N SER A 1 17.00 6.99 -19.85
CA SER A 1 16.06 7.13 -18.73
C SER A 1 15.70 5.74 -18.29
N GLY A 2 16.30 5.27 -17.21
CA GLY A 2 16.12 3.89 -16.73
C GLY A 2 14.74 3.72 -16.11
N PRO A 3 14.13 2.52 -16.17
CA PRO A 3 12.92 2.24 -15.42
C PRO A 3 13.24 2.42 -13.93
N SER A 4 12.38 3.13 -13.22
CA SER A 4 12.40 3.21 -11.76
C SER A 4 12.47 1.78 -11.19
N SER A 5 13.45 1.56 -10.34
CA SER A 5 13.80 0.25 -9.76
C SER A 5 12.79 -0.25 -8.74
N ALA A 6 11.79 0.58 -8.38
CA ALA A 6 10.68 0.20 -7.52
C ALA A 6 9.44 -0.33 -8.27
N SER A 7 9.55 -0.69 -9.55
CA SER A 7 8.57 -1.57 -10.22
C SER A 7 8.65 -3.03 -9.69
N GLY A 8 8.95 -3.21 -8.40
CA GLY A 8 8.90 -4.48 -7.72
C GLY A 8 7.46 -4.87 -7.44
N ARG A 9 7.07 -6.09 -7.83
CA ARG A 9 5.78 -6.66 -7.44
C ARG A 9 5.86 -7.04 -5.96
N LEU A 10 5.31 -6.20 -5.09
CA LEU A 10 5.19 -6.48 -3.66
C LEU A 10 4.03 -7.44 -3.40
N VAL A 11 4.24 -8.40 -2.50
CA VAL A 11 3.25 -9.37 -2.06
C VAL A 11 3.11 -9.29 -0.56
N LEU A 12 1.88 -9.13 -0.09
CA LEU A 12 1.49 -9.32 1.30
C LEU A 12 0.95 -10.75 1.45
N THR A 13 1.44 -11.48 2.44
CA THR A 13 1.03 -12.88 2.71
C THR A 13 0.39 -12.97 4.08
N PRO A 14 -0.94 -12.81 4.19
CA PRO A 14 -1.66 -13.00 5.45
C PRO A 14 -1.55 -14.44 5.97
N GLU A 15 -1.21 -14.60 7.23
CA GLU A 15 -1.26 -15.86 7.97
C GLU A 15 -2.51 -15.94 8.87
N PRO A 16 -2.93 -17.12 9.35
CA PRO A 16 -4.11 -17.25 10.21
C PRO A 16 -4.09 -16.36 11.47
N GLU A 17 -2.89 -16.07 12.00
CA GLU A 17 -2.68 -15.15 13.12
C GLU A 17 -2.96 -13.67 12.81
N ASP A 18 -2.99 -13.29 11.53
CA ASP A 18 -3.32 -11.92 11.11
C ASP A 18 -4.85 -11.69 11.08
N LEU A 19 -5.68 -12.72 11.26
CA LEU A 19 -7.13 -12.60 11.12
C LEU A 19 -7.82 -12.10 12.42
N PRO A 20 -8.88 -11.28 12.32
CA PRO A 20 -9.56 -10.82 11.09
C PRO A 20 -8.78 -9.70 10.36
N LEU A 21 -8.68 -9.78 9.03
CA LEU A 21 -7.87 -8.87 8.21
C LEU A 21 -8.61 -8.36 6.98
N GLY A 22 -8.69 -7.04 6.83
CA GLY A 22 -9.04 -6.33 5.60
C GLY A 22 -7.82 -5.65 5.00
N ILE A 23 -7.52 -5.95 3.73
CA ILE A 23 -6.47 -5.26 2.95
C ILE A 23 -7.15 -4.50 1.82
N CYS A 24 -6.95 -3.19 1.79
CA CYS A 24 -7.40 -2.35 0.68
C CYS A 24 -6.23 -1.58 0.08
N THR A 25 -6.19 -1.52 -1.25
CA THR A 25 -5.17 -0.79 -2.01
C THR A 25 -5.80 0.35 -2.79
N SER A 26 -5.26 1.56 -2.62
CA SER A 26 -5.58 2.71 -3.46
C SER A 26 -4.41 2.96 -4.42
N SER A 27 -4.68 3.20 -5.71
CA SER A 27 -3.65 3.51 -6.71
C SER A 27 -3.97 4.80 -7.43
N GLY A 28 -3.00 5.73 -7.48
CA GLY A 28 -3.11 6.98 -8.25
C GLY A 28 -2.76 6.83 -9.73
N THR A 29 -2.10 5.73 -10.13
CA THR A 29 -1.39 5.65 -11.42
C THR A 29 -2.08 4.72 -12.44
N PHE A 30 -2.83 3.68 -12.03
CA PHE A 30 -3.59 2.81 -12.95
C PHE A 30 -4.86 2.21 -12.31
N GLY A 31 -6.04 2.66 -12.75
CA GLY A 31 -7.35 2.05 -12.46
C GLY A 31 -8.31 2.95 -11.66
N HIS A 32 -9.62 2.72 -11.79
CA HIS A 32 -10.75 3.59 -11.39
C HIS A 32 -10.93 3.89 -9.87
N SER A 33 -9.86 4.16 -9.12
CA SER A 33 -9.93 4.72 -7.76
C SER A 33 -9.31 6.11 -7.76
N LEU A 34 -10.13 7.16 -7.65
CA LEU A 34 -9.63 8.53 -7.51
C LEU A 34 -8.97 8.70 -6.13
N SER A 35 -7.64 8.67 -6.07
CA SER A 35 -6.89 9.39 -5.03
C SER A 35 -6.36 10.70 -5.63
N PHE A 36 -6.41 11.79 -4.87
CA PHE A 36 -5.94 13.11 -5.31
C PHE A 36 -4.44 13.32 -5.03
N GLY A 37 -3.80 12.42 -4.28
CA GLY A 37 -2.38 12.47 -4.00
C GLY A 37 -1.51 11.87 -5.10
N LYS A 38 -0.20 11.85 -4.84
CA LYS A 38 0.85 11.39 -5.76
C LYS A 38 1.39 9.99 -5.42
N ALA A 39 0.74 9.26 -4.50
CA ALA A 39 1.13 7.88 -4.22
C ALA A 39 0.81 6.97 -5.42
N ASP A 40 1.74 6.11 -5.80
CA ASP A 40 1.52 5.08 -6.80
C ASP A 40 0.60 3.98 -6.27
N ALA A 41 0.82 3.62 -5.00
CA ALA A 41 -0.03 2.70 -4.25
C ALA A 41 -0.01 3.03 -2.75
N VAL A 42 -1.16 2.85 -2.09
CA VAL A 42 -1.29 2.80 -0.62
C VAL A 42 -2.04 1.54 -0.26
N ALA A 43 -1.44 0.69 0.58
CA ALA A 43 -2.10 -0.49 1.14
C ALA A 43 -2.32 -0.29 2.64
N VAL A 44 -3.54 -0.47 3.11
CA VAL A 44 -3.87 -0.38 4.54
C VAL A 44 -4.42 -1.70 5.02
N VAL A 45 -4.05 -2.04 6.25
CA VAL A 45 -4.45 -3.24 6.98
C VAL A 45 -5.29 -2.82 8.19
N SER A 46 -6.46 -3.44 8.36
CA SER A 46 -7.38 -3.19 9.47
C SER A 46 -8.32 -4.38 9.66
N GLU A 47 -8.84 -4.60 10.88
CA GLU A 47 -9.84 -5.64 11.18
C GLU A 47 -11.09 -5.53 10.29
N GLU A 48 -11.49 -4.31 9.92
CA GLU A 48 -12.59 -4.06 8.99
C GLU A 48 -12.12 -3.53 7.63
N SER A 49 -12.61 -4.15 6.56
CA SER A 49 -12.29 -3.76 5.17
C SER A 49 -12.89 -2.41 4.75
N SER A 50 -14.01 -2.01 5.34
CA SER A 50 -14.60 -0.67 5.13
C SER A 50 -13.70 0.43 5.67
N ILE A 51 -13.07 0.21 6.83
CA ILE A 51 -12.10 1.11 7.45
C ILE A 51 -10.82 1.14 6.62
N ALA A 52 -10.31 -0.04 6.22
CA ALA A 52 -9.11 -0.14 5.39
C ALA A 52 -9.23 0.67 4.08
N ASP A 53 -10.37 0.58 3.38
CA ASP A 53 -10.63 1.33 2.13
C ASP A 53 -10.66 2.85 2.34
N ALA A 54 -11.40 3.29 3.37
CA ALA A 54 -11.49 4.70 3.72
C ALA A 54 -10.13 5.27 4.14
N ALA A 55 -9.37 4.53 4.93
CA ALA A 55 -8.04 4.90 5.39
C ALA A 55 -7.04 4.94 4.23
N ALA A 56 -7.02 3.95 3.33
CA ALA A 56 -6.14 3.94 2.17
C ALA A 56 -6.38 5.16 1.27
N THR A 57 -7.64 5.57 1.10
CA THR A 57 -7.99 6.79 0.36
C THR A 57 -7.54 8.05 1.10
N ALA A 58 -7.77 8.15 2.41
CA ALA A 58 -7.38 9.31 3.21
C ALA A 58 -5.85 9.49 3.25
N VAL A 59 -5.11 8.40 3.49
CA VAL A 59 -3.64 8.39 3.49
C VAL A 59 -3.11 8.73 2.10
N GLY A 60 -3.67 8.14 1.04
CA GLY A 60 -3.27 8.42 -0.34
C GLY A 60 -3.40 9.89 -0.70
N ASN A 61 -4.44 10.59 -0.21
CA ASN A 61 -4.62 12.02 -0.43
C ASN A 61 -3.58 12.90 0.28
N GLU A 62 -3.03 12.46 1.42
CA GLU A 62 -1.99 13.20 2.16
C GLU A 62 -0.59 13.05 1.56
N VAL A 63 -0.37 12.04 0.71
CA VAL A 63 0.88 11.88 -0.02
C VAL A 63 0.93 12.88 -1.18
N GLU A 64 1.29 14.12 -0.87
CA GLU A 64 1.35 15.22 -1.85
C GLU A 64 2.64 16.05 -1.69
N GLY A 65 2.96 16.85 -2.71
CA GLY A 65 4.15 17.70 -2.76
C GLY A 65 5.20 17.24 -3.79
N GLU A 66 6.21 18.07 -4.01
CA GLU A 66 7.29 17.79 -4.96
C GLU A 66 8.34 16.84 -4.37
N ASP A 67 8.70 17.05 -3.10
CA ASP A 67 9.63 16.18 -2.38
C ASP A 67 8.97 14.83 -2.06
N VAL A 68 9.53 13.76 -2.61
CA VAL A 68 8.95 12.40 -2.51
C VAL A 68 9.02 11.90 -1.07
N GLU A 69 10.19 11.97 -0.44
CA GLU A 69 10.41 11.46 0.91
C GLU A 69 9.49 12.14 1.94
N SER A 70 9.42 13.47 1.93
CA SER A 70 8.54 14.23 2.83
C SER A 70 7.07 13.92 2.59
N SER A 71 6.66 13.70 1.33
CA SER A 71 5.27 13.35 1.02
C SER A 71 4.88 11.96 1.53
N VAL A 72 5.78 10.98 1.41
CA VAL A 72 5.57 9.62 1.93
C VAL A 72 5.48 9.69 3.45
N LYS A 73 6.39 10.44 4.08
CA LYS A 73 6.36 10.67 5.52
C LYS A 73 5.03 11.27 5.98
N ARG A 74 4.50 12.29 5.30
CA ARG A 74 3.18 12.86 5.62
C ARG A 74 2.06 11.81 5.58
N GLY A 75 2.06 10.95 4.57
CA GLY A 75 1.11 9.85 4.49
C GLY A 75 1.26 8.85 5.64
N LEU A 76 2.50 8.51 6.02
CA LEU A 76 2.76 7.63 7.17
C LEU A 76 2.34 8.28 8.49
N ASP A 77 2.62 9.57 8.70
CA ASP A 77 2.18 10.33 9.87
C ASP A 77 0.64 10.31 9.96
N ARG A 78 -0.05 10.50 8.81
CA ARG A 78 -1.52 10.40 8.75
C ARG A 78 -2.04 9.01 9.12
N ALA A 79 -1.34 7.96 8.68
CA ALA A 79 -1.69 6.58 8.97
C ALA A 79 -1.49 6.24 10.46
N ASP A 80 -0.39 6.72 11.06
CA ASP A 80 -0.10 6.54 12.50
C ASP A 80 -1.14 7.24 13.40
N ASP A 81 -1.76 8.32 12.91
CA ASP A 81 -2.86 9.03 13.58
C ASP A 81 -4.22 8.28 13.52
N LEU A 82 -4.31 7.14 12.80
CA LEU A 82 -5.54 6.35 12.68
C LEU A 82 -5.49 5.13 13.62
N PRO A 83 -6.09 5.19 14.82
CA PRO A 83 -6.05 4.06 15.76
C PRO A 83 -6.80 2.82 15.29
N GLU A 84 -7.67 2.96 14.27
CA GLU A 84 -8.48 1.87 13.72
C GLU A 84 -7.74 1.02 12.67
N ILE A 85 -6.50 1.37 12.31
CA ILE A 85 -5.69 0.59 11.36
C ILE A 85 -4.51 -0.07 12.07
N GLU A 86 -4.14 -1.25 11.58
CA GLU A 86 -3.02 -2.02 12.14
C GLU A 86 -1.71 -1.64 11.47
N GLY A 87 -1.73 -1.33 10.17
CA GLY A 87 -0.55 -0.94 9.43
C GLY A 87 -0.86 -0.36 8.06
N CYS A 88 0.15 0.31 7.50
CA CYS A 88 0.05 0.97 6.21
C CYS A 88 1.38 0.86 5.45
N LEU A 89 1.27 0.62 4.14
CA LEU A 89 2.34 0.63 3.15
C LEU A 89 2.06 1.74 2.13
N ILE A 90 3.04 2.59 1.86
CA ILE A 90 2.95 3.63 0.84
C ILE A 90 4.08 3.44 -0.16
N VAL A 91 3.74 3.42 -1.44
CA VAL A 91 4.69 3.38 -2.56
C VAL A 91 4.55 4.65 -3.37
N ARG A 92 5.66 5.35 -3.58
CA ARG A 92 5.74 6.51 -4.47
C ARG A 92 7.13 6.58 -5.11
N ASP A 93 7.18 6.61 -6.44
CA ASP A 93 8.42 6.58 -7.21
C ASP A 93 9.33 5.42 -6.73
N ASP A 94 10.58 5.70 -6.35
CA ASP A 94 11.52 4.71 -5.83
C ASP A 94 11.47 4.51 -4.30
N PHE A 95 10.47 5.09 -3.62
CA PHE A 95 10.34 5.08 -2.17
C PHE A 95 9.20 4.17 -1.69
N VAL A 96 9.49 3.41 -0.64
CA VAL A 96 8.53 2.58 0.08
C VAL A 96 8.56 2.99 1.55
N GLY A 97 7.40 3.39 2.08
CA GLY A 97 7.18 3.73 3.48
C GLY A 97 6.28 2.73 4.16
N VAL A 98 6.56 2.41 5.42
CA VAL A 98 5.77 1.45 6.22
C VAL A 98 5.60 1.99 7.64
N VAL A 99 4.40 1.82 8.20
CA VAL A 99 4.11 2.03 9.62
C VAL A 99 3.17 0.95 10.13
N GLY A 100 3.21 0.69 11.44
CA GLY A 100 2.38 -0.33 12.09
C GLY A 100 2.80 -1.76 11.77
N SER A 101 1.85 -2.68 11.88
CA SER A 101 1.97 -4.10 11.61
C SER A 101 1.40 -4.44 10.24
N LEU A 102 2.22 -5.06 9.39
CA LEU A 102 1.81 -5.60 8.10
C LEU A 102 2.10 -7.11 8.07
N PRO A 103 1.30 -7.89 7.32
CA PRO A 103 1.63 -9.28 7.02
C PRO A 103 2.99 -9.43 6.35
N GLU A 104 3.49 -10.66 6.26
CA GLU A 104 4.80 -10.93 5.65
C GLU A 104 4.89 -10.32 4.24
N MET A 105 5.89 -9.46 4.06
CA MET A 105 6.16 -8.78 2.79
C MET A 105 7.28 -9.47 2.04
N SER A 106 7.02 -9.79 0.77
CA SER A 106 8.02 -10.32 -0.14
C SER A 106 7.93 -9.67 -1.52
N THR A 107 8.97 -9.87 -2.33
CA THR A 107 9.00 -9.45 -3.73
C THR A 107 8.83 -10.65 -4.65
N LEU A 108 7.96 -10.55 -5.66
CA LEU A 108 7.94 -11.54 -6.73
C LEU A 108 9.14 -11.35 -7.66
N PRO A 109 9.85 -12.44 -8.02
CA PRO A 109 10.92 -12.38 -9.01
C PRO A 109 10.41 -11.85 -10.35
N GLU A 110 11.24 -11.08 -11.06
CA GLU A 110 10.94 -10.62 -12.40
C GLU A 110 10.61 -11.80 -13.34
N GLY A 111 9.59 -11.64 -14.19
CA GLY A 111 9.17 -12.66 -15.16
C GLY A 111 8.29 -13.79 -14.60
N ARG A 112 7.90 -13.75 -13.32
CA ARG A 112 6.99 -14.74 -12.72
C ARG A 112 5.56 -14.20 -12.64
N GLU A 113 4.63 -14.83 -13.34
CA GLU A 113 3.19 -14.55 -13.18
C GLU A 113 2.61 -15.42 -12.05
N VAL A 114 1.81 -14.80 -11.19
CA VAL A 114 1.01 -15.54 -10.21
C VAL A 114 -0.27 -15.96 -10.92
N LEU A 115 -0.40 -17.26 -11.16
CA LEU A 115 -1.65 -17.82 -11.66
C LEU A 115 -2.62 -18.03 -10.49
N PRO A 116 -3.92 -17.76 -10.67
CA PRO A 116 -4.96 -18.22 -9.76
C PRO A 116 -4.77 -19.70 -9.41
N ARG A 117 -4.89 -20.06 -8.13
CA ARG A 117 -4.81 -21.48 -7.71
C ARG A 117 -5.86 -22.37 -8.38
N GLU A 118 -6.95 -21.79 -8.87
CA GLU A 118 -8.01 -22.48 -9.62
C GLU A 118 -7.59 -22.87 -11.05
N LEU A 119 -6.44 -22.38 -11.53
CA LEU A 119 -5.88 -22.69 -12.86
C LEU A 119 -4.70 -23.68 -12.78
N LEU A 120 -4.42 -24.27 -11.61
CA LEU A 120 -3.38 -25.29 -11.38
C LEU A 120 -4.02 -26.64 -11.03
#